data_AF-A0A2A6RG30-F1
#
_entry.id   AF-A0A2A6RG30-F1
#
_cell.length_a   1.000
_cell.length_b   1.000
_cell.length_c   1.000
_cell.angle_alpha   90.00
_cell.angle_beta   90.00
_cell.angle_gamma   90.00
#
_symmetry.space_group_name_H-M   'P 1'
#
loop_
_entity.id
_entity.type
_entity.pdbx_description
1 polymer ?
#
loop_
_entity_poly.entity_id
_entity_poly.type
_entity_poly.pdbx_seq_one_letter_code
_entity_poly.pdbx_strand_id
1 'polypeptide(L)'
;MHQPAANFDGAWKEALEHYLPACLELLFPEAYAGIDWTKPVNDEPLALLQINPEVGKGKQYVDKLVRVTRLDGEQTIVFLHIEIQAQHDEAFTERMFCYNTRLFDRTRHPVASLAILADTDPTWRPDTFGYTIWSSTTFLRFPTIKLLELETALLEASRNMIAMVILIHRDAQATQG
;
A
#
# COMPACT_ATOMS: atom_id res chain seq x y z
N MET A 1 28.05 -8.47 -2.95
CA MET A 1 27.89 -7.74 -1.68
C MET A 1 26.41 -7.52 -1.49
N HIS A 2 25.81 -8.07 -0.44
CA HIS A 2 24.36 -8.08 -0.23
C HIS A 2 24.03 -6.94 0.74
N GLN A 3 23.73 -5.75 0.23
CA GLN A 3 23.25 -4.64 1.05
C GLN A 3 21.71 -4.64 0.92
N PRO A 4 20.95 -4.86 2.00
CA PRO A 4 19.77 -5.70 1.92
C PRO A 4 18.51 -4.86 1.76
N ALA A 5 17.49 -5.44 1.11
CA ALA A 5 16.11 -4.93 1.06
C ALA A 5 15.56 -4.45 2.44
N ALA A 6 16.16 -4.92 3.55
CA ALA A 6 15.86 -4.51 4.92
C ALA A 6 16.05 -3.01 5.23
N ASN A 7 16.89 -2.26 4.48
CA ASN A 7 17.10 -0.83 4.76
C ASN A 7 15.98 0.05 4.15
N PHE A 8 15.41 -0.35 3.01
CA PHE A 8 14.33 0.38 2.35
C PHE A 8 12.97 0.09 2.97
N ASP A 9 12.73 -1.15 3.36
CA ASP A 9 11.55 -1.54 4.13
C ASP A 9 11.41 -0.70 5.42
N GLY A 10 12.52 -0.52 6.14
CA GLY A 10 12.56 0.36 7.32
C GLY A 10 12.28 1.84 7.00
N ALA A 11 12.91 2.37 5.95
CA ALA A 11 12.74 3.78 5.57
C ALA A 11 11.31 4.11 5.14
N TRP A 12 10.67 3.23 4.37
CA TRP A 12 9.26 3.40 3.99
C TRP A 12 8.33 3.27 5.18
N LYS A 13 8.56 2.31 6.09
CA LYS A 13 7.76 2.19 7.32
C LYS A 13 7.85 3.47 8.16
N GLU A 14 9.05 4.00 8.35
CA GLU A 14 9.25 5.26 9.06
C GLU A 14 8.62 6.45 8.34
N ALA A 15 8.72 6.49 7.00
CA ALA A 15 8.11 7.53 6.20
C ALA A 15 6.58 7.51 6.29
N LEU A 16 5.96 6.32 6.29
CA LEU A 16 4.52 6.18 6.46
C LEU A 16 4.06 6.47 7.88
N GLU A 17 4.90 6.19 8.87
CA GLU A 17 4.60 6.52 10.25
C GLU A 17 4.44 8.04 10.44
N HIS A 18 5.35 8.82 9.84
CA HIS A 18 5.42 10.27 10.07
C HIS A 18 4.74 11.12 8.98
N TYR A 19 4.65 10.61 7.74
CA TYR A 19 4.26 11.39 6.56
C TYR A 19 3.12 10.74 5.79
N LEU A 20 2.26 9.96 6.45
CA LEU A 20 1.09 9.35 5.80
C LEU A 20 0.21 10.35 5.02
N PRO A 21 -0.20 11.51 5.56
CA PRO A 21 -1.01 12.46 4.79
C PRO A 21 -0.30 12.93 3.53
N ALA A 22 1.00 13.24 3.63
CA ALA A 22 1.82 13.67 2.49
C ALA A 22 1.98 12.54 1.45
N CYS A 23 2.02 11.28 1.90
CA CYS A 23 2.06 10.10 1.03
C CYS A 23 0.77 9.96 0.23
N LEU A 24 -0.38 10.04 0.91
CA LEU A 24 -1.68 9.97 0.24
C LEU A 24 -1.90 11.18 -0.68
N GLU A 25 -1.51 12.38 -0.28
CA GLU A 25 -1.64 13.57 -1.11
C GLU A 25 -0.88 13.42 -2.43
N LEU A 26 0.37 12.92 -2.37
CA LEU A 26 1.23 12.78 -3.53
C LEU A 26 0.82 11.61 -4.44
N LEU A 27 0.46 10.47 -3.85
CA LEU A 27 0.33 9.20 -4.58
C LEU A 27 -1.13 8.77 -4.76
N PHE A 28 -2.02 9.13 -3.85
CA PHE A 28 -3.44 8.75 -3.89
C PHE A 28 -4.34 9.97 -3.63
N PRO A 29 -4.31 11.01 -4.48
CA PRO A 29 -4.98 12.29 -4.23
C PRO A 29 -6.49 12.16 -4.01
N GLU A 30 -7.14 11.18 -4.65
CA GLU A 30 -8.56 10.89 -4.42
C GLU A 30 -8.82 10.39 -2.98
N ALA A 31 -7.98 9.46 -2.49
CA ALA A 31 -8.06 9.00 -1.11
C ALA A 31 -7.76 10.13 -0.12
N TYR A 32 -6.74 10.94 -0.40
CA TYR A 32 -6.42 12.11 0.43
C TYR A 32 -7.58 13.10 0.51
N ALA A 33 -8.19 13.42 -0.63
CA ALA A 33 -9.32 14.33 -0.70
C ALA A 33 -10.59 13.77 -0.02
N GLY A 34 -10.71 12.45 0.12
CA GLY A 34 -11.85 11.81 0.79
C GLY A 34 -11.76 11.72 2.31
N ILE A 35 -10.59 12.01 2.91
CA ILE A 35 -10.33 11.86 4.35
C ILE A 35 -10.56 13.18 5.09
N ASP A 36 -11.25 13.10 6.24
CA ASP A 36 -11.35 14.21 7.19
C ASP A 36 -10.08 14.30 8.05
N TRP A 37 -9.12 15.10 7.59
CA TRP A 37 -7.85 15.35 8.27
C TRP A 37 -8.00 16.13 9.59
N THR A 38 -9.18 16.64 9.94
CA THR A 38 -9.44 17.24 11.26
C THR A 38 -9.65 16.18 12.34
N LYS A 39 -9.84 14.92 11.95
CA LYS A 39 -10.01 13.76 12.83
C LYS A 39 -8.70 12.99 12.96
N PRO A 40 -8.49 12.27 14.08
CA PRO A 40 -7.30 11.46 14.25
C PRO A 40 -7.26 10.30 13.24
N VAL A 41 -6.08 10.07 12.69
CA VAL A 41 -5.70 8.81 12.04
C VAL A 41 -5.32 7.83 13.14
N ASN A 42 -5.92 6.64 13.14
CA ASN A 42 -5.63 5.62 14.16
C ASN A 42 -4.94 4.43 13.52
N ASP A 43 -3.78 4.04 14.05
CA ASP A 43 -3.16 2.78 13.67
C ASP A 43 -3.99 1.58 14.14
N GLU A 44 -4.15 0.62 13.26
CA GLU A 44 -4.87 -0.61 13.51
C GLU A 44 -3.90 -1.80 13.54
N PRO A 45 -4.10 -2.76 14.46
CA PRO A 45 -3.17 -3.87 14.61
C PRO A 45 -3.21 -4.80 13.39
N LEU A 46 -2.05 -5.11 12.82
CA LEU A 46 -1.93 -6.07 11.70
C LEU A 46 -2.41 -7.48 12.04
N ALA A 47 -2.61 -7.80 13.33
CA ALA A 47 -3.28 -9.01 13.80
C ALA A 47 -4.71 -9.16 13.22
N LEU A 48 -5.35 -8.04 12.85
CA LEU A 48 -6.63 -8.03 12.12
C LEU A 48 -6.57 -8.77 10.77
N LEU A 49 -5.38 -9.11 10.27
CA LEU A 49 -5.19 -9.82 9.00
C LEU A 49 -4.86 -11.31 9.16
N GLN A 50 -4.51 -11.76 10.38
CA GLN A 50 -4.04 -13.14 10.65
C GLN A 50 -5.20 -14.13 10.79
N ILE A 51 -5.09 -15.32 10.20
CA ILE A 51 -6.17 -16.33 10.15
C ILE A 51 -5.98 -17.47 11.17
N ASN A 52 -4.74 -17.92 11.42
CA ASN A 52 -4.47 -19.07 12.28
C ASN A 52 -3.00 -19.07 12.72
N PRO A 53 -2.67 -19.39 13.99
CA PRO A 53 -1.28 -19.52 14.44
C PRO A 53 -0.49 -20.63 13.74
N GLU A 54 -1.18 -21.66 13.20
CA GLU A 54 -0.53 -22.84 12.61
C GLU A 54 -0.43 -22.83 11.09
N VAL A 55 -1.18 -21.98 10.38
CA VAL A 55 -1.05 -21.83 8.92
C VAL A 55 0.01 -20.79 8.64
N GLY A 56 1.26 -21.26 8.75
CA GLY A 56 2.39 -20.69 8.06
C GLY A 56 2.93 -19.40 8.66
N LYS A 57 4.19 -19.46 9.09
CA LYS A 57 5.12 -18.34 9.10
C LYS A 57 5.20 -17.72 7.69
N GLY A 58 4.20 -16.93 7.30
CA GLY A 58 4.21 -16.08 6.12
C GLY A 58 4.58 -14.68 6.55
N LYS A 59 5.62 -14.09 5.94
CA LYS A 59 5.99 -12.69 6.18
C LYS A 59 4.72 -11.82 6.09
N GLN A 60 4.45 -11.02 7.11
CA GLN A 60 3.44 -9.97 6.97
C GLN A 60 4.01 -8.95 5.97
N TYR A 61 3.42 -8.90 4.77
CA TYR A 61 3.82 -8.01 3.67
C TYR A 61 3.18 -6.63 3.77
N VAL A 62 2.32 -6.42 4.78
CA VAL A 62 1.63 -5.16 4.97
C VAL A 62 2.49 -4.18 5.73
N ASP A 63 2.68 -3.01 5.13
CA ASP A 63 3.41 -1.92 5.75
C ASP A 63 2.56 -1.06 6.69
N LYS A 64 1.29 -0.73 6.36
CA LYS A 64 0.47 0.17 7.18
C LYS A 64 -1.03 -0.13 7.11
N LEU A 65 -1.70 -0.17 8.26
CA LEU A 65 -3.17 -0.29 8.34
C LEU A 65 -3.67 0.80 9.28
N VAL A 66 -4.55 1.67 8.78
CA VAL A 66 -5.09 2.79 9.55
C VAL A 66 -6.60 2.88 9.44
N ARG A 67 -7.24 3.35 10.49
CA ARG A 67 -8.64 3.79 10.48
C ARG A 67 -8.68 5.31 10.39
N VAL A 68 -9.43 5.81 9.42
CA VAL A 68 -9.64 7.23 9.16
C VAL A 68 -11.14 7.55 9.12
N THR A 69 -11.47 8.83 9.31
CA THR A 69 -12.83 9.32 9.09
C THR A 69 -12.93 9.87 7.68
N ARG A 70 -13.98 9.52 6.93
CA ARG A 70 -14.28 10.13 5.63
C ARG A 70 -14.88 11.52 5.83
N LEU A 71 -14.67 12.43 4.88
CA LEU A 71 -15.25 13.78 4.92
C LEU A 71 -16.79 13.78 4.97
N ASP A 72 -17.45 12.74 4.47
CA ASP A 72 -18.90 12.57 4.55
C ASP A 72 -19.38 12.03 5.92
N GLY A 73 -18.47 11.82 6.87
CA GLY A 73 -18.75 11.42 8.24
C GLY A 73 -18.73 9.91 8.49
N GLU A 74 -18.60 9.08 7.46
CA GLU A 74 -18.48 7.63 7.64
C GLU A 74 -17.09 7.23 8.15
N GLN A 75 -17.03 6.25 9.05
CA GLN A 75 -15.76 5.63 9.45
C GLN A 75 -15.34 4.64 8.36
N THR A 76 -14.11 4.75 7.86
CA THR A 76 -13.56 3.85 6.84
C THR A 76 -12.17 3.42 7.23
N ILE A 77 -11.89 2.14 7.04
CA ILE A 77 -10.57 1.59 7.27
C ILE A 77 -9.79 1.70 5.96
N VAL A 78 -8.72 2.48 5.99
CA VAL A 78 -7.80 2.60 4.86
C VAL A 78 -6.64 1.67 5.10
N PHE A 79 -6.58 0.64 4.27
CA PHE A 79 -5.52 -0.33 4.26
C PHE A 79 -4.49 0.07 3.21
N LEU A 80 -3.30 0.42 3.69
CA LEU A 80 -2.16 0.83 2.86
C LEU A 80 -1.20 -0.33 2.75
N HIS A 81 -1.39 -1.09 1.69
CA HIS A 81 -0.42 -2.10 1.33
C HIS A 81 0.65 -1.42 0.48
N ILE A 82 1.78 -1.15 1.09
CA ILE A 82 2.97 -0.76 0.35
C ILE A 82 3.75 -2.04 0.19
N GLU A 83 4.13 -2.34 -1.04
CA GLU A 83 4.91 -3.53 -1.31
C GLU A 83 6.24 -3.08 -1.88
N ILE A 84 7.26 -3.23 -1.06
CA ILE A 84 8.64 -2.97 -1.41
C ILE A 84 9.24 -4.32 -1.75
N GLN A 85 9.27 -4.72 -3.03
CA GLN A 85 9.91 -5.98 -3.36
C GLN A 85 10.64 -6.03 -4.70
N ALA A 86 11.83 -6.62 -4.64
CA ALA A 86 12.76 -6.84 -5.73
C ALA A 86 12.39 -8.01 -6.66
N GLN A 87 11.17 -8.59 -6.56
CA GLN A 87 10.71 -9.72 -7.38
C GLN A 87 9.18 -9.71 -7.56
N HIS A 88 8.74 -10.03 -8.78
CA HIS A 88 7.34 -10.25 -9.15
C HIS A 88 6.65 -11.26 -8.24
N ASP A 89 5.47 -10.91 -7.72
CA ASP A 89 4.66 -11.80 -6.89
C ASP A 89 3.31 -12.12 -7.55
N GLU A 90 3.17 -13.36 -8.03
CA GLU A 90 1.95 -13.85 -8.69
C GLU A 90 0.72 -13.87 -7.77
N ALA A 91 0.92 -13.98 -6.45
CA ALA A 91 -0.16 -14.06 -5.48
C ALA A 91 -0.56 -12.68 -4.92
N PHE A 92 0.05 -11.58 -5.38
CA PHE A 92 -0.19 -10.24 -4.83
C PHE A 92 -1.66 -9.82 -4.88
N THR A 93 -2.30 -9.96 -6.04
CA THR A 93 -3.71 -9.54 -6.24
C THR A 93 -4.66 -10.37 -5.38
N GLU A 94 -4.42 -11.68 -5.25
CA GLU A 94 -5.17 -12.58 -4.37
C GLU A 94 -4.98 -12.21 -2.89
N ARG A 95 -3.76 -11.84 -2.47
CA ARG A 95 -3.51 -11.34 -1.11
C ARG A 95 -4.28 -10.06 -0.83
N MET A 96 -4.27 -9.11 -1.75
CA MET A 96 -5.04 -7.85 -1.63
C MET A 96 -6.52 -8.13 -1.42
N PHE A 97 -7.09 -9.06 -2.20
CA PHE A 97 -8.47 -9.51 -2.03
C PHE A 97 -8.72 -10.17 -0.67
N CYS A 98 -7.85 -11.09 -0.27
CA CYS A 98 -7.95 -11.77 1.02
C CYS A 98 -7.91 -10.80 2.21
N TYR A 99 -7.02 -9.79 2.18
CA TYR A 99 -6.94 -8.81 3.26
C TYR A 99 -8.16 -7.90 3.29
N ASN A 100 -8.60 -7.39 2.14
CA ASN A 100 -9.78 -6.54 2.03
C ASN A 100 -11.02 -7.24 2.63
N THR A 101 -11.28 -8.47 2.18
CA THR A 101 -12.45 -9.25 2.64
C THR A 101 -12.39 -9.60 4.13
N ARG A 102 -11.20 -9.92 4.67
CA ARG A 102 -11.02 -10.19 6.11
C ARG A 102 -11.26 -8.96 6.97
N LEU A 103 -10.74 -7.81 6.56
CA LEU A 103 -10.95 -6.55 7.28
C LEU A 103 -12.44 -6.21 7.31
N PHE A 104 -13.11 -6.33 6.16
CA PHE A 104 -14.56 -6.12 6.10
C PHE A 104 -15.32 -7.12 6.98
N ASP A 105 -14.95 -8.40 6.96
CA ASP A 105 -15.62 -9.43 7.75
C ASP A 105 -15.50 -9.19 9.27
N ARG A 106 -14.31 -8.78 9.74
CA ARG A 106 -14.03 -8.54 11.17
C ARG A 106 -14.58 -7.24 11.69
N THR A 107 -14.49 -6.18 10.88
CA THR A 107 -14.79 -4.82 11.34
C THR A 107 -16.17 -4.36 10.91
N ARG A 108 -16.71 -4.91 9.81
CA ARG A 108 -17.96 -4.46 9.16
C ARG A 108 -17.94 -3.01 8.70
N HIS A 109 -16.75 -2.43 8.51
CA HIS A 109 -16.56 -1.10 7.92
C HIS A 109 -16.09 -1.23 6.47
N PRO A 110 -16.43 -0.28 5.58
CA PRO A 110 -15.83 -0.20 4.26
C PRO A 110 -14.30 -0.19 4.33
N VAL A 111 -13.66 -0.88 3.38
CA VAL A 111 -12.21 -1.05 3.32
C VAL A 111 -11.70 -0.55 1.97
N ALA A 112 -10.81 0.44 2.00
CA ALA A 112 -10.04 0.85 0.84
C ALA A 112 -8.68 0.14 0.86
N SER A 113 -8.34 -0.56 -0.23
CA SER A 113 -7.01 -1.15 -0.42
C SER A 113 -6.23 -0.30 -1.40
N LEU A 114 -5.01 0.13 -1.05
CA LEU A 114 -4.12 0.95 -1.88
C LEU A 114 -2.78 0.24 -2.05
N ALA A 115 -2.19 0.30 -3.24
CA ALA A 115 -0.91 -0.34 -3.58
C ALA A 115 0.15 0.64 -4.10
N ILE A 116 1.35 0.64 -3.51
CA ILE A 116 2.53 1.28 -4.09
C ILE A 116 3.49 0.18 -4.57
N LEU A 117 3.79 0.17 -5.86
CA LEU A 117 4.72 -0.75 -6.51
C LEU A 117 6.09 -0.09 -6.65
N ALA A 118 7.05 -0.62 -5.89
CA ALA A 118 8.41 -0.11 -5.83
C ALA A 118 9.44 -1.03 -6.51
N ASP A 119 9.01 -1.98 -7.35
CA ASP A 119 9.87 -2.91 -8.09
C ASP A 119 10.47 -2.28 -9.38
N THR A 120 11.35 -3.02 -10.07
CA THR A 120 12.06 -2.57 -11.27
C THR A 120 11.43 -3.03 -12.60
N ASP A 121 10.35 -3.83 -12.57
CA ASP A 121 9.69 -4.32 -13.78
C ASP A 121 8.64 -3.30 -14.26
N PRO A 122 8.84 -2.59 -15.38
CA PRO A 122 7.89 -1.58 -15.84
C PRO A 122 6.54 -2.15 -16.30
N THR A 123 6.45 -3.46 -16.52
CA THR A 123 5.25 -4.13 -17.05
C THR A 123 4.36 -4.72 -15.96
N TRP A 124 4.91 -5.02 -14.78
CA TRP A 124 4.13 -5.57 -13.68
C TRP A 124 3.28 -4.50 -12.99
N ARG A 125 1.95 -4.59 -13.17
CA ARG A 125 0.95 -3.59 -12.76
C ARG A 125 -0.34 -4.22 -12.25
N PRO A 126 -0.28 -5.04 -11.21
CA PRO A 126 -1.49 -5.59 -10.62
C PRO A 126 -2.37 -4.48 -10.02
N ASP A 127 -3.65 -4.46 -10.39
CA ASP A 127 -4.65 -3.51 -9.87
C ASP A 127 -6.01 -4.18 -9.57
N THR A 128 -6.12 -5.47 -9.86
CA THR A 128 -7.39 -6.19 -9.81
C THR A 128 -7.23 -7.66 -9.41
N PHE A 129 -8.22 -8.18 -8.71
CA PHE A 129 -8.41 -9.62 -8.49
C PHE A 129 -9.88 -9.95 -8.69
N GLY A 130 -10.17 -11.10 -9.30
CA GLY A 130 -11.54 -11.56 -9.39
C GLY A 130 -11.67 -12.90 -10.09
N TYR A 131 -12.86 -13.48 -9.94
CA TYR A 131 -13.24 -14.71 -10.61
C TYR A 131 -14.76 -14.76 -10.78
N THR A 132 -15.21 -15.58 -11.71
CA THR A 132 -16.62 -15.88 -11.93
C THR A 132 -16.82 -17.39 -11.89
N ILE A 133 -17.79 -17.84 -11.09
CA ILE A 133 -18.23 -19.24 -11.05
C ILE A 133 -19.74 -19.25 -11.29
N TRP A 134 -20.16 -19.90 -12.38
CA TRP A 134 -21.52 -19.82 -12.91
C TRP A 134 -21.98 -18.37 -13.11
N SER A 135 -23.07 -17.96 -12.46
CA SER A 135 -23.61 -16.59 -12.47
C SER A 135 -23.15 -15.73 -11.29
N SER A 136 -22.19 -16.20 -10.49
CA SER A 136 -21.64 -15.46 -9.35
C SER A 136 -20.28 -14.88 -9.70
N THR A 137 -20.11 -13.57 -9.49
CA THR A 137 -18.85 -12.86 -9.74
C THR A 137 -18.35 -12.21 -8.46
N THR A 138 -17.07 -12.43 -8.19
CA THR A 138 -16.32 -11.79 -7.11
C THR A 138 -15.24 -10.95 -7.75
N PHE A 139 -15.13 -9.69 -7.34
CA PHE A 139 -14.16 -8.76 -7.91
C PHE A 139 -13.71 -7.71 -6.91
N LEU A 140 -12.42 -7.38 -6.93
CA LEU A 140 -11.81 -6.25 -6.24
C LEU A 140 -10.93 -5.49 -7.23
N ARG A 141 -11.13 -4.18 -7.31
CA ARG A 141 -10.21 -3.23 -7.93
C ARG A 141 -9.59 -2.36 -6.84
N PHE A 142 -8.29 -2.11 -6.94
CA PHE A 142 -7.56 -1.25 -6.03
C PHE A 142 -6.65 -0.29 -6.80
N PRO A 143 -6.54 0.99 -6.39
CA PRO A 143 -5.57 1.91 -6.95
C PRO A 143 -4.14 1.44 -6.72
N THR A 144 -3.33 1.55 -7.77
CA THR A 144 -1.94 1.13 -7.78
C THR A 144 -1.06 2.26 -8.34
N ILE A 145 0.03 2.58 -7.64
CA ILE A 145 1.03 3.58 -8.07
C ILE A 145 2.36 2.91 -8.35
N LYS A 146 2.88 3.06 -9.57
CA LYS A 146 4.19 2.54 -9.98
C LYS A 146 5.25 3.63 -9.82
N LEU A 147 6.19 3.44 -8.88
CA LEU A 147 7.20 4.47 -8.59
C LEU A 147 8.12 4.76 -9.79
N LEU A 148 8.38 3.76 -10.65
CA LEU A 148 9.20 3.92 -11.85
C LEU A 148 8.63 4.95 -12.84
N GLU A 149 7.32 5.16 -12.85
CA GLU A 149 6.66 6.06 -13.81
C GLU A 149 6.60 7.51 -13.36
N LEU A 150 6.87 7.77 -12.08
CA LEU A 150 6.83 9.11 -11.56
C LEU A 150 7.95 9.94 -12.21
N GLU A 151 7.62 11.12 -12.69
CA GLU A 151 8.60 12.00 -13.34
C GLU A 151 9.63 12.49 -12.31
N THR A 152 10.90 12.19 -12.54
CA THR A 152 12.00 12.56 -11.62
C THR A 152 12.03 14.06 -11.35
N ALA A 153 11.88 14.89 -12.39
CA ALA A 153 11.90 16.35 -12.26
C ALA A 153 10.78 16.88 -11.35
N LEU A 154 9.60 16.26 -11.38
CA LEU A 154 8.49 16.63 -10.48
C LEU A 154 8.79 16.22 -9.03
N LEU A 155 9.40 15.05 -8.83
CA LEU A 155 9.81 14.60 -7.50
C LEU A 155 10.90 15.50 -6.90
N GLU A 156 11.90 15.90 -7.69
CA GLU A 156 12.99 16.79 -7.26
C GLU A 156 12.51 18.21 -6.94
N ALA A 157 11.52 18.71 -7.68
CA ALA A 157 10.91 20.01 -7.42
C ALA A 157 9.96 20.00 -6.21
N SER A 158 9.55 18.81 -5.74
CA SER A 158 8.59 18.67 -4.65
C SER A 158 9.22 18.93 -3.29
N ARG A 159 8.48 19.62 -2.42
CA ARG A 159 8.83 19.78 -0.99
C ARG A 159 8.27 18.65 -0.12
N ASN A 160 7.58 17.68 -0.73
CA ASN A 160 7.00 16.55 -0.03
C ASN A 160 8.09 15.53 0.33
N MET A 161 8.19 15.16 1.61
CA MET A 161 9.21 14.22 2.09
C MET A 161 9.13 12.85 1.41
N ILE A 162 7.93 12.41 1.00
CA ILE A 162 7.74 11.15 0.29
C ILE A 162 8.39 11.18 -1.09
N ALA A 163 8.42 12.34 -1.75
CA ALA A 163 9.13 12.47 -3.03
C ALA A 163 10.64 12.22 -2.87
N MET A 164 11.24 12.69 -1.76
CA MET A 164 12.64 12.41 -1.44
C MET A 164 12.89 10.93 -1.17
N VAL A 165 12.01 10.26 -0.42
CA VAL A 165 12.09 8.81 -0.17
C VAL A 165 12.03 8.03 -1.49
N ILE A 166 11.16 8.42 -2.42
CA ILE A 166 11.05 7.80 -3.75
C ILE A 166 12.34 8.00 -4.56
N LEU A 167 12.91 9.21 -4.55
CA LEU A 167 14.16 9.49 -5.26
C LEU A 167 15.33 8.65 -4.72
N ILE A 168 15.48 8.58 -3.39
CA ILE A 168 16.50 7.77 -2.72
C ILE A 168 16.31 6.28 -3.06
N HIS A 169 15.06 5.81 -3.06
CA HIS A 169 14.72 4.44 -3.44
C HIS A 169 15.14 4.14 -4.88
N ARG A 170 14.80 5.01 -5.84
CA ARG A 170 15.12 4.83 -7.27
C ARG A 170 16.62 4.90 -7.54
N ASP A 171 17.35 5.80 -6.89
CA ASP A 171 18.81 5.90 -7.01
C ASP A 171 19.50 4.61 -6.52
N ALA A 172 19.04 4.09 -5.38
CA ALA A 172 19.54 2.82 -4.87
C ALA A 172 19.22 1.63 -5.78
N GLN A 173 18.06 1.62 -6.44
CA GLN A 173 17.73 0.59 -7.44
C GLN A 173 18.65 0.66 -8.67
N ALA A 174 18.97 1.87 -9.14
CA ALA A 174 19.86 2.07 -10.29
C ALA A 174 21.31 1.66 -10.00
N THR A 175 21.78 1.82 -8.76
CA THR A 175 23.16 1.47 -8.35
C THR A 175 23.37 -0.02 -8.04
N GLN A 176 22.29 -0.80 -7.93
CA GLN A 176 22.32 -2.25 -7.73
C GLN A 176 22.22 -3.06 -9.03
N GLY A 177 21.92 -2.40 -10.15
CA GLY A 177 21.82 -2.98 -11.49
C GLY A 177 23.16 -3.16 -12.20
#